data_AF-A0A535BG68-F1
#
_entry.id   AF-A0A535BG68-F1
#
_cell.length_a   1.000
_cell.length_b   1.000
_cell.length_c   1.000
_cell.angle_alpha   90.00
_cell.angle_beta   90.00
_cell.angle_gamma   90.00
#
_symmetry.space_group_name_H-M   'P 1'
#
loop_
_entity.id
_entity.type
_entity.pdbx_description
1 polymer ?
#
loop_
_entity_poly.entity_id
_entity_poly.type
_entity_poly.pdbx_seq_one_letter_code
_entity_poly.pdbx_strand_id
1 'polypeptide(L)'
;MTVEATSREPTGIPKNPGRAELGLRATLLFPNREIVEQYYVPLIYTACRTCYSELEPDEIFRRAEGGEIEVAKMQRLISNVIESGHGSTIEHVVFTFGISGVSRTLSHQLVRHRAG
;
A
#
# COMPACT_ATOMS: atom_id res chain seq x y z
N MET A 1 -23.54 46.90 -49.61
CA MET A 1 -23.70 45.74 -48.73
C MET A 1 -22.34 45.47 -48.10
N THR A 2 -22.08 46.06 -46.94
CA THR A 2 -20.79 45.95 -46.21
C THR A 2 -20.74 44.62 -45.47
N VAL A 3 -19.66 43.88 -45.64
CA VAL A 3 -19.42 42.60 -44.97
C VAL A 3 -18.68 42.88 -43.67
N GLU A 4 -19.31 42.64 -42.52
CA GLU A 4 -18.64 42.73 -41.21
C GLU A 4 -17.75 41.50 -40.99
N ALA A 5 -16.47 41.74 -40.74
CA ALA A 5 -15.51 40.71 -40.36
C ALA A 5 -15.66 40.40 -38.86
N THR A 6 -16.08 39.18 -38.54
CA THR A 6 -16.14 38.69 -37.15
C THR A 6 -14.71 38.46 -36.64
N SER A 7 -14.29 39.20 -35.62
CA SER A 7 -13.02 39.00 -34.93
C SER A 7 -13.02 37.68 -34.16
N ARG A 8 -12.02 36.82 -34.42
CA ARG A 8 -11.76 35.63 -33.59
C ARG A 8 -11.04 36.07 -32.32
N GLU A 9 -11.62 35.76 -31.16
CA GLU A 9 -10.94 35.97 -29.88
C GLU A 9 -9.67 35.11 -29.76
N PRO A 10 -8.57 35.65 -29.21
CA PRO A 10 -7.37 34.88 -28.99
C PRO A 10 -7.61 33.86 -27.87
N THR A 11 -7.63 32.57 -28.20
CA THR A 11 -7.61 31.49 -27.23
C THR A 11 -6.30 31.53 -26.45
N GLY A 12 -6.34 32.13 -25.25
CA GLY A 12 -5.22 32.14 -24.32
C GLY A 12 -4.80 30.71 -23.94
N ILE A 13 -3.51 30.53 -23.63
CA ILE A 13 -2.99 29.26 -23.11
C ILE A 13 -3.84 28.86 -21.89
N PRO A 14 -4.43 27.65 -21.85
CA PRO A 14 -5.17 27.18 -20.69
C PRO A 14 -4.33 27.34 -19.44
N LYS A 15 -4.91 27.90 -18.37
CA LYS A 15 -4.22 28.05 -17.07
C LYS A 15 -3.60 26.70 -16.69
N ASN A 16 -2.31 26.70 -16.36
CA ASN A 16 -1.60 25.48 -15.97
C ASN A 16 -2.36 24.82 -14.79
N PRO A 17 -2.97 23.64 -14.98
CA PRO A 17 -3.77 22.98 -13.95
C PRO A 17 -2.92 22.56 -12.73
N GLY A 18 -1.59 22.58 -12.85
CA GLY A 18 -0.66 22.27 -11.77
C GLY A 18 -0.61 23.29 -10.62
N ARG A 19 -1.33 24.42 -10.70
CA ARG A 19 -1.46 25.39 -9.59
C ARG A 19 -2.73 25.24 -8.75
N ALA A 20 -3.63 24.32 -9.09
CA ALA A 20 -4.81 24.05 -8.29
C ALA A 20 -4.48 23.08 -7.15
N GLU A 21 -4.97 23.36 -5.94
CA GLU A 21 -4.92 22.41 -4.83
C GLU A 21 -5.90 21.27 -5.14
N LEU A 22 -5.37 20.07 -5.41
CA LEU A 22 -6.18 18.94 -5.90
C LEU A 22 -6.87 18.14 -4.78
N GLY A 23 -6.64 18.49 -3.52
CA GLY A 23 -7.21 17.77 -2.38
C GLY A 23 -6.75 16.31 -2.29
N LEU A 24 -5.45 16.06 -2.50
CA LEU A 24 -4.87 14.71 -2.45
C LEU A 24 -5.19 14.04 -1.12
N ARG A 25 -5.80 12.85 -1.19
CA ARG A 25 -6.14 12.03 -0.02
C ARG A 25 -5.84 10.57 -0.31
N ALA A 26 -5.22 9.89 0.66
CA ALA A 26 -5.08 8.44 0.68
C ALA A 26 -5.89 7.87 1.84
N THR A 27 -6.57 6.75 1.63
CA THR A 27 -7.35 6.07 2.64
C THR A 27 -7.04 4.59 2.56
N LEU A 28 -6.69 3.98 3.70
CA LEU A 28 -6.56 2.53 3.81
C LEU A 28 -7.97 1.92 3.70
N LEU A 29 -8.22 1.17 2.64
CA LEU A 29 -9.50 0.47 2.42
C LEU A 29 -9.47 -0.94 3.02
N PHE A 30 -8.31 -1.58 2.98
CA PHE A 30 -8.09 -2.92 3.51
C PHE A 30 -6.60 -3.13 3.81
N PRO A 31 -6.24 -3.88 4.86
CA PRO A 31 -7.08 -4.35 5.96
C PRO A 31 -7.50 -3.22 6.91
N ASN A 32 -8.45 -3.50 7.81
CA ASN A 32 -8.70 -2.65 8.98
C ASN A 32 -7.73 -2.99 10.13
N ARG A 33 -7.82 -2.25 11.25
CA ARG A 33 -6.95 -2.45 12.42
C ARG A 33 -7.08 -3.86 12.98
N GLU A 34 -8.29 -4.38 13.16
CA GLU A 34 -8.50 -5.69 13.76
C GLU A 34 -7.84 -6.81 12.94
N ILE A 35 -7.94 -6.74 11.61
CA ILE A 35 -7.32 -7.73 10.72
C ILE A 35 -5.78 -7.68 10.82
N VAL A 36 -5.20 -6.48 10.93
CA VAL A 36 -3.75 -6.34 11.07
C VAL A 36 -3.28 -6.99 12.37
N GLU A 37 -3.93 -6.65 13.48
CA GLU A 37 -3.55 -7.09 14.82
C GLU A 37 -3.81 -8.60 15.00
N GLN A 38 -4.93 -9.12 14.49
CA GLN A 38 -5.31 -10.53 14.63
C GLN A 38 -4.60 -11.44 13.63
N TYR A 39 -4.44 -11.03 12.37
CA TYR A 39 -4.01 -11.96 11.32
C TYR A 39 -2.65 -11.62 10.72
N TYR A 40 -2.34 -10.34 10.44
CA TYR A 40 -1.13 -10.02 9.67
C TYR A 40 0.16 -10.29 10.45
N VAL A 41 0.20 -9.97 11.74
CA VAL A 41 1.37 -10.26 12.58
C VAL A 41 1.60 -11.78 12.69
N PRO A 42 0.60 -12.63 13.01
CA PRO A 42 0.74 -14.08 12.96
C PRO A 42 1.12 -14.64 11.60
N LEU A 43 0.59 -14.08 10.51
CA LEU A 43 0.86 -14.55 9.15
C LEU A 43 2.33 -14.33 8.76
N ILE A 44 2.86 -13.13 8.99
CA ILE A 44 4.27 -12.82 8.72
C ILE A 44 5.17 -13.66 9.63
N TYR A 45 4.82 -13.77 10.92
CA TYR A 45 5.55 -14.63 11.86
C TYR A 45 5.61 -16.08 11.38
N THR A 46 4.49 -16.60 10.88
CA THR A 46 4.39 -17.95 10.32
C THR A 46 5.33 -18.11 9.13
N ALA A 47 5.31 -17.18 8.17
CA ALA A 47 6.23 -17.20 7.04
C ALA A 47 7.70 -17.21 7.48
N CYS A 48 8.07 -16.35 8.44
CA CYS A 48 9.42 -16.33 9.01
C CYS A 48 9.79 -17.68 9.65
N ARG A 49 8.88 -18.27 10.43
CA ARG A 49 9.15 -19.50 11.20
C ARG A 49 9.22 -20.73 10.32
N THR A 50 8.41 -20.82 9.27
CA THR A 50 8.42 -21.95 8.33
C THR A 50 9.80 -22.16 7.71
N CYS A 51 10.57 -21.08 7.51
CA CYS A 51 11.94 -21.20 6.98
C CYS A 51 12.96 -21.79 7.97
N TYR A 52 12.64 -21.88 9.26
CA TYR A 52 13.60 -22.20 10.34
C TYR A 52 13.04 -23.16 11.41
N SER A 53 11.88 -23.79 11.17
CA SER A 53 11.16 -24.61 12.17
C SER A 53 10.71 -25.92 11.55
N GLU A 54 10.74 -27.01 12.32
CA GLU A 54 10.19 -28.32 11.94
C GLU A 54 8.67 -28.43 12.14
N LEU A 55 8.01 -27.32 12.49
CA LEU A 55 6.56 -27.29 12.68
C LEU A 55 5.89 -26.97 11.35
N GLU A 56 4.76 -27.61 11.09
CA GLU A 56 3.95 -27.31 9.92
C GLU A 56 3.38 -25.86 10.00
N PRO A 57 3.22 -25.17 8.85
CA PRO A 57 2.77 -23.77 8.83
C PRO A 57 1.41 -23.52 9.49
N ASP A 58 0.46 -24.44 9.35
CA ASP A 58 -0.87 -24.35 9.95
C ASP A 58 -0.80 -24.40 11.48
N GLU A 59 0.07 -25.26 12.02
CA GLU A 59 0.30 -25.35 13.46
C GLU A 59 1.00 -24.10 13.99
N ILE A 60 1.99 -23.55 13.27
CA ILE A 60 2.64 -22.29 13.65
C ILE A 60 1.62 -21.16 13.68
N PHE A 61 0.78 -21.05 12.64
CA PHE A 61 -0.22 -20.00 12.52
C PHE A 61 -1.27 -20.09 13.63
N ARG A 62 -1.82 -21.28 13.89
CA ARG A 62 -2.81 -21.51 14.95
C ARG A 62 -2.30 -21.07 16.32
N ARG A 63 -1.04 -21.36 16.64
CA ARG A 63 -0.42 -20.96 17.90
C ARG A 63 -0.19 -19.44 17.99
N ALA A 64 0.21 -18.83 16.89
CA ALA A 64 0.46 -17.40 16.80
C ALA A 64 -0.85 -16.58 16.87
N GLU A 65 -1.88 -16.97 16.12
CA GLU A 65 -3.19 -16.33 16.10
C GLU A 65 -3.99 -16.61 17.37
N GLY A 66 -3.88 -17.83 17.91
CA GLY A 66 -4.51 -18.22 19.18
C GLY A 66 -3.86 -17.61 20.44
N GLY A 67 -2.84 -16.78 20.31
CA GLY A 67 -2.21 -16.07 21.42
C GLY A 67 -1.26 -16.91 22.28
N GLU A 68 -0.83 -18.09 21.82
CA GLU A 68 0.20 -18.89 22.53
C GLU A 68 1.60 -18.27 22.41
N ILE A 69 1.78 -17.36 21.45
CA ILE A 69 3.02 -16.63 21.22
C ILE A 69 2.78 -15.14 21.48
N GLU A 70 3.53 -14.58 22.42
CA GLU A 70 3.49 -13.15 22.71
C GLU A 70 3.74 -12.29 21.46
N VAL A 71 2.91 -11.28 21.24
CA VAL A 71 3.01 -10.37 20.09
C VAL A 71 4.40 -9.73 20.01
N ALA A 72 4.97 -9.30 21.14
CA ALA A 72 6.30 -8.74 21.20
C ALA A 72 7.42 -9.73 20.82
N LYS A 73 7.19 -11.05 20.98
CA LYS A 73 8.12 -12.08 20.51
C LYS A 73 8.01 -12.29 19.01
N MET A 74 6.80 -12.25 18.46
CA MET A 74 6.57 -12.32 17.01
C MET A 74 7.22 -11.13 16.31
N GLN A 75 6.95 -9.92 16.78
CA GLN A 75 7.50 -8.68 16.21
C GLN A 75 9.03 -8.67 16.22
N ARG A 76 9.67 -9.10 17.33
CA ARG A 76 11.14 -9.20 17.39
C ARG A 76 11.71 -10.13 16.32
N LEU A 77 11.10 -11.30 16.10
CA LEU A 77 11.55 -12.20 15.04
C LEU A 77 11.38 -11.56 13.66
N ILE A 78 10.20 -10.98 13.39
CA ILE A 78 9.90 -10.32 12.12
C ILE A 78 10.93 -9.22 11.83
N SER A 79 11.20 -8.34 12.81
CA SER A 79 12.22 -7.29 12.69
C SER A 79 13.59 -7.85 12.33
N ASN A 80 14.07 -8.86 13.06
CA ASN A 80 15.38 -9.47 12.80
C ASN A 80 15.46 -10.09 11.40
N VAL A 81 14.41 -10.76 10.94
CA VAL A 81 14.35 -11.41 9.63
C VAL A 81 14.36 -10.36 8.52
N ILE A 82 13.60 -9.27 8.66
CA ILE A 82 13.62 -8.15 7.71
C ILE A 82 15.00 -7.48 7.68
N GLU A 83 15.61 -7.22 8.84
CA GLU A 83 16.94 -6.61 8.96
C GLU A 83 18.04 -7.48 8.32
N SER A 84 17.86 -8.80 8.31
CA SER A 84 18.76 -9.73 7.61
C SER A 84 18.60 -9.73 6.08
N GLY A 85 17.63 -8.99 5.53
CA GLY A 85 17.35 -8.89 4.10
C GLY A 85 16.34 -9.92 3.56
N HIS A 86 15.69 -10.69 4.42
CA HIS A 86 14.71 -11.71 4.03
C HIS A 86 13.31 -11.10 3.85
N GLY A 87 13.18 -10.23 2.84
CA GLY A 87 11.95 -9.47 2.57
C GLY A 87 10.76 -10.30 2.08
N SER A 88 10.98 -11.51 1.55
CA SER A 88 9.89 -12.39 1.07
C SER A 88 8.86 -12.73 2.15
N THR A 89 9.24 -12.71 3.42
CA THR A 89 8.34 -13.03 4.54
C THR A 89 7.23 -12.00 4.76
N ILE A 90 7.43 -10.75 4.34
CA ILE A 90 6.40 -9.69 4.41
C ILE A 90 5.56 -9.59 3.14
N GLU A 91 5.88 -10.33 2.08
CA GLU A 91 5.11 -10.33 0.82
C GLU A 91 3.78 -11.11 0.93
N HIS A 92 3.56 -11.79 2.06
CA HIS A 92 2.34 -12.55 2.32
C HIS A 92 1.14 -11.68 2.74
N VAL A 93 1.36 -10.39 3.04
CA VAL A 93 0.29 -9.46 3.44
C VAL A 93 0.03 -8.41 2.37
N VAL A 94 -1.23 -7.98 2.25
CA VAL A 94 -1.64 -6.99 1.24
C VAL A 94 -2.29 -5.78 1.89
N PHE A 95 -2.00 -4.59 1.38
CA PHE A 95 -2.68 -3.35 1.77
C PHE A 95 -3.27 -2.69 0.52
N THR A 96 -4.53 -2.31 0.59
CA THR A 96 -5.26 -1.64 -0.48
C THR A 96 -5.60 -0.22 -0.06
N PHE A 97 -5.11 0.75 -0.82
CA PHE A 97 -5.36 2.16 -0.58
C PHE A 97 -6.23 2.75 -1.68
N GLY A 98 -7.24 3.52 -1.29
CA GLY A 98 -7.96 4.42 -2.17
C GLY A 98 -7.23 5.76 -2.20
N ILE A 99 -6.83 6.22 -3.38
CA ILE A 99 -6.14 7.51 -3.56
C ILE A 99 -6.99 8.41 -4.45
N SER A 100 -7.37 9.59 -3.94
CA SER A 100 -8.19 10.58 -4.64
C SER A 100 -7.48 11.94 -4.70
N GLY A 101 -7.91 12.83 -5.60
CA GLY A 101 -7.29 14.16 -5.74
C GLY A 101 -5.89 14.11 -6.35
N VAL A 102 -5.62 13.14 -7.21
CA VAL A 102 -4.33 12.97 -7.90
C VAL A 102 -4.35 13.63 -9.28
N SER A 103 -3.22 14.22 -9.68
CA SER A 103 -3.03 14.66 -11.07
C SER A 103 -2.77 13.46 -11.99
N ARG A 104 -3.01 13.63 -13.29
CA ARG A 104 -2.64 12.61 -14.29
C ARG A 104 -1.14 12.29 -14.26
N THR A 105 -0.31 13.31 -14.11
CA THR A 105 1.16 13.15 -14.00
C THR A 105 1.52 12.28 -12.80
N LEU A 106 0.90 12.51 -11.64
CA LEU A 106 1.13 11.70 -10.44
C LEU A 106 0.64 10.26 -10.64
N SER A 107 -0.57 10.07 -11.18
CA SER A 107 -1.08 8.73 -11.49
C SER A 107 -0.15 7.95 -12.42
N HIS A 108 0.42 8.61 -13.44
CA HIS A 108 1.41 8.00 -14.33
C HIS A 108 2.72 7.63 -13.63
N GLN A 109 3.11 8.31 -12.55
CA GLN A 109 4.25 7.88 -11.73
C GLN A 109 3.88 6.69 -10.86
N LEU A 110 2.71 6.71 -10.21
CA LEU A 110 2.26 5.64 -9.31
C LEU A 110 2.18 4.29 -10.03
N VAL A 111 1.61 4.23 -11.24
CA VAL A 111 1.48 2.97 -12.00
C VAL A 111 2.82 2.37 -12.48
N ARG A 112 3.94 3.07 -12.28
CA ARG A 112 5.30 2.55 -12.57
C ARG A 112 5.81 1.67 -11.43
N HIS A 113 5.23 1.79 -10.24
CA HIS A 113 5.48 0.89 -9.12
C HIS A 113 4.63 -0.37 -9.31
N ARG A 114 5.18 -1.34 -10.05
CA ARG A 114 4.49 -2.59 -10.40
C ARG A 114 4.62 -3.68 -9.34
N ALA A 115 5.45 -3.45 -8.32
CA ALA A 115 5.47 -4.25 -7.10
C ALA A 115 4.31 -3.77 -6.22
N GLY A 116 3.15 -4.35 -6.47
CA GLY A 116 1.99 -4.39 -5.60
C GLY A 116 1.44 -5.80 -5.60
#